data_AF-A0AAE4KKW1-F1
#
_entry.id   AF-A0AAE4KKW1-F1
#
_cell.length_a   1.000
_cell.length_b   1.000
_cell.length_c   1.000
_cell.angle_alpha   90.00
_cell.angle_beta   90.00
_cell.angle_gamma   90.00
#
_symmetry.space_group_name_H-M   'P 1'
#
loop_
_entity.id
_entity.type
_entity.pdbx_description
1 polymer ?
#
loop_
_entity_poly.entity_id
_entity_poly.type
_entity_poly.pdbx_seq_one_letter_code
_entity_poly.pdbx_strand_id
1 'polypeptide(L)'
;MKTKRLEKELRRGPHDFGGKMAMKVTTENLHHVVSQLPKHENETGDVNNWKTESESSFNAQVVSEGDIDALFDALKNLYGNKFVSQWGLFDEQGVWLAELAHLNVLQLNIGYCRCKERLKDFVREGKAAWPPQPAEFAVLCEIRPEDLGMPTMEEAWEEVCEKAHSPGDRLWSHVVVRLAARKVTWAVMHTSFEEIGRVRDRFSQEYLALVNRVISGQQLSDQELLGKDNELTPVQRAVKRGEERALMLAKSLGCTKVKGAALSEIRKILSH
;
A
#
# COMPACT_ATOMS: atom_id res chain seq x y z
N MET A 1 -69.34 29.42 3.09
CA MET A 1 -70.05 28.53 4.05
C MET A 1 -70.29 27.17 3.40
N LYS A 2 -69.71 26.12 3.98
CA LYS A 2 -70.18 24.72 4.07
C LYS A 2 -70.73 23.98 2.82
N THR A 3 -69.89 23.05 2.33
CA THR A 3 -70.15 21.60 2.11
C THR A 3 -71.37 21.11 1.31
N LYS A 4 -71.11 20.27 0.28
CA LYS A 4 -71.66 18.90 0.04
C LYS A 4 -71.40 18.54 -1.45
N ARG A 5 -70.65 17.49 -1.79
CA ARG A 5 -70.90 16.04 -1.63
C ARG A 5 -71.73 15.46 -2.79
N LEU A 6 -71.02 14.74 -3.66
CA LEU A 6 -71.33 13.47 -4.33
C LEU A 6 -72.43 13.39 -5.41
N GLU A 7 -72.17 12.44 -6.31
CA GLU A 7 -73.09 11.71 -7.20
C GLU A 7 -73.54 12.36 -8.53
N LYS A 8 -72.74 12.11 -9.59
CA LYS A 8 -73.24 11.44 -10.81
C LYS A 8 -72.10 11.28 -11.83
N GLU A 9 -71.65 10.05 -12.02
CA GLU A 9 -71.48 9.46 -13.36
C GLU A 9 -71.12 7.98 -13.24
N LEU A 10 -72.13 7.20 -12.84
CA LEU A 10 -72.25 5.81 -13.26
C LEU A 10 -73.06 5.79 -14.56
N ARG A 11 -72.49 5.24 -15.64
CA ARG A 11 -73.12 4.21 -16.50
C ARG A 11 -72.39 4.12 -17.85
N ARG A 12 -71.51 3.13 -17.97
CA ARG A 12 -71.40 2.19 -19.10
C ARG A 12 -70.37 1.11 -18.73
N GLY A 13 -70.84 -0.04 -18.24
CA GLY A 13 -70.20 -1.34 -18.52
C GLY A 13 -71.03 -2.05 -19.63
N PRO A 14 -70.81 -3.34 -19.95
CA PRO A 14 -69.92 -4.31 -19.28
C PRO A 14 -69.17 -5.30 -20.23
N HIS A 15 -68.48 -6.26 -19.59
CA HIS A 15 -67.91 -7.55 -20.08
C HIS A 15 -66.46 -7.51 -20.61
N ASP A 16 -65.55 -8.42 -20.29
CA ASP A 16 -65.38 -9.49 -19.27
C ASP A 16 -63.94 -10.05 -19.50
N PHE A 17 -63.48 -10.99 -18.67
CA PHE A 17 -62.15 -11.62 -18.60
C PHE A 17 -61.15 -10.78 -17.77
N GLY A 18 -60.91 -11.05 -16.48
CA GLY A 18 -60.78 -12.36 -15.85
C GLY A 18 -59.32 -12.81 -15.98
N GLY A 19 -58.51 -12.59 -14.94
CA GLY A 19 -57.15 -13.14 -14.88
C GLY A 19 -56.14 -12.26 -14.16
N LYS A 20 -56.14 -12.33 -12.82
CA LYS A 20 -54.98 -11.99 -12.01
C LYS A 20 -53.83 -12.92 -12.41
N MET A 21 -52.81 -12.42 -13.09
CA MET A 21 -51.48 -13.03 -13.05
C MET A 21 -50.53 -12.08 -12.36
N ALA A 22 -50.47 -12.25 -11.03
CA ALA A 22 -49.28 -11.95 -10.29
C ALA A 22 -48.14 -12.78 -10.90
N MET A 23 -47.18 -12.14 -11.56
CA MET A 23 -45.89 -12.76 -11.84
C MET A 23 -45.19 -12.97 -10.50
N LYS A 24 -45.48 -14.12 -9.88
CA LYS A 24 -44.56 -14.78 -8.96
C LYS A 24 -43.32 -15.10 -9.78
N VAL A 25 -42.28 -14.27 -9.67
CA VAL A 25 -40.92 -14.71 -9.99
C VAL A 25 -40.61 -15.77 -8.94
N THR A 26 -40.85 -17.02 -9.31
CA THR A 26 -40.57 -18.17 -8.46
C THR A 26 -39.08 -18.22 -8.20
N THR A 27 -38.75 -18.39 -6.93
CA THR A 27 -37.44 -18.66 -6.33
C THR A 27 -36.73 -19.91 -6.88
N GLU A 28 -37.21 -20.48 -7.98
CA GLU A 28 -36.72 -21.73 -8.58
C GLU A 28 -35.72 -21.50 -9.72
N ASN A 29 -35.59 -20.27 -10.23
CA ASN A 29 -34.57 -19.95 -11.24
C ASN A 29 -33.18 -19.60 -10.67
N LEU A 30 -33.01 -19.60 -9.34
CA LEU A 30 -31.70 -19.44 -8.69
C LEU A 30 -30.97 -20.76 -8.43
N HIS A 31 -31.64 -21.90 -8.53
CA HIS A 31 -31.01 -23.20 -8.31
C HIS A 31 -30.33 -23.78 -9.57
N HIS A 32 -30.67 -23.32 -10.77
CA HIS A 32 -30.07 -23.85 -12.00
C HIS A 32 -28.73 -23.18 -12.37
N VAL A 33 -28.46 -21.95 -11.93
CA VAL A 33 -27.18 -21.27 -12.22
C VAL A 33 -26.05 -21.73 -11.30
N VAL A 34 -26.38 -22.30 -10.13
CA VAL A 34 -25.41 -22.84 -9.18
C VAL A 34 -24.84 -24.21 -9.62
N SER A 35 -25.45 -24.87 -10.62
CA SER A 35 -25.04 -26.22 -11.06
C SER A 35 -23.98 -26.24 -12.18
N GLN A 36 -23.45 -25.09 -12.62
CA GLN A 36 -22.42 -25.04 -13.67
C GLN A 36 -21.05 -24.55 -13.19
N LEU A 37 -20.82 -24.48 -11.88
CA LEU A 37 -19.46 -24.31 -11.38
C LEU A 37 -18.72 -25.66 -11.45
N PRO A 38 -17.54 -25.73 -12.10
CA PRO A 38 -16.72 -26.92 -12.03
C PRO A 38 -16.34 -27.17 -10.57
N LYS A 39 -16.66 -28.38 -10.09
CA LYS A 39 -16.21 -28.88 -8.80
C LYS A 39 -14.72 -29.18 -8.93
N HIS A 40 -13.86 -28.28 -8.47
CA HIS A 40 -12.47 -28.63 -8.20
C HIS A 40 -12.36 -28.95 -6.71
N GLU A 41 -11.92 -30.18 -6.46
CA GLU A 41 -11.72 -30.77 -5.15
C GLU A 41 -10.55 -30.13 -4.41
N ASN A 42 -10.55 -30.32 -3.10
CA ASN A 42 -9.60 -29.78 -2.14
C ASN A 42 -8.13 -30.05 -2.53
N GLU A 43 -7.39 -29.00 -2.85
CA GLU A 43 -5.94 -28.96 -2.69
C GLU A 43 -5.56 -27.65 -2.00
N THR A 44 -5.12 -27.78 -0.74
CA THR A 44 -4.31 -26.79 -0.03
C THR A 44 -2.98 -26.63 -0.79
N GLY A 45 -2.94 -25.64 -1.67
CA GLY A 45 -1.75 -25.25 -2.42
C GLY A 45 -2.13 -24.48 -3.68
N ASP A 46 -2.09 -23.16 -3.64
CA ASP A 46 -1.25 -22.39 -4.56
C ASP A 46 -1.47 -20.88 -4.39
N VAL A 47 -0.35 -20.21 -4.16
CA VAL A 47 -0.21 -18.76 -4.06
C VAL A 47 -0.49 -18.19 -5.45
N ASN A 48 -1.66 -17.56 -5.61
CA ASN A 48 -2.13 -16.94 -6.85
C ASN A 48 -1.25 -15.73 -7.23
N ASN A 49 -0.12 -16.01 -7.85
CA ASN A 49 0.71 -15.06 -8.57
C ASN A 49 0.40 -15.26 -10.07
N TRP A 50 -0.17 -14.28 -10.76
CA TRP A 50 -0.42 -14.44 -12.21
C TRP A 50 0.88 -14.40 -13.04
N LYS A 51 2.03 -14.17 -12.37
CA LYS A 51 3.39 -14.46 -12.81
C LYS A 51 4.06 -15.50 -11.89
N THR A 52 3.46 -16.67 -11.70
CA THR A 52 4.16 -17.82 -11.07
C THR A 52 5.15 -18.40 -12.07
N GLU A 53 6.33 -17.79 -12.19
CA GLU A 53 7.57 -18.39 -12.73
C GLU A 53 8.63 -17.29 -12.80
N SER A 54 9.20 -16.89 -11.65
CA SER A 54 10.51 -16.23 -11.49
C SER A 54 10.71 -15.84 -10.03
N GLU A 55 10.92 -16.82 -9.16
CA GLU A 55 11.65 -16.56 -7.91
C GLU A 55 13.05 -16.03 -8.29
N SER A 56 13.52 -14.98 -7.59
CA SER A 56 14.87 -14.36 -7.69
C SER A 56 15.08 -13.08 -8.51
N SER A 57 14.06 -12.22 -8.64
CA SER A 57 14.30 -10.80 -8.92
C SER A 57 13.26 -9.95 -8.22
N PHE A 58 13.57 -9.51 -7.00
CA PHE A 58 12.75 -8.53 -6.28
C PHE A 58 12.84 -7.16 -7.01
N ASN A 59 11.95 -7.01 -8.00
CA ASN A 59 11.30 -5.81 -8.54
C ASN A 59 11.96 -4.44 -8.32
N ALA A 60 13.05 -4.18 -9.05
CA ALA A 60 13.51 -2.81 -9.35
C ALA A 60 13.18 -2.37 -10.79
N GLN A 61 12.52 -3.22 -11.57
CA GLN A 61 12.24 -2.94 -12.98
C GLN A 61 10.90 -2.22 -13.13
N VAL A 62 10.95 -1.11 -13.87
CA VAL A 62 9.80 -0.29 -14.25
C VAL A 62 8.84 -1.13 -15.11
N VAL A 63 7.53 -0.96 -14.89
CA VAL A 63 6.46 -1.62 -15.64
C VAL A 63 6.65 -1.46 -17.15
N SER A 64 6.58 -2.59 -17.88
CA SER A 64 6.68 -2.65 -19.34
C SER A 64 5.30 -2.80 -20.01
N GLU A 65 5.24 -2.61 -21.33
CA GLU A 65 4.03 -2.87 -22.14
C GLU A 65 3.48 -4.30 -21.91
N GLY A 66 4.36 -5.30 -21.85
CA GLY A 66 3.94 -6.69 -21.60
C GLY A 66 3.36 -6.93 -20.22
N ASP A 67 3.74 -6.14 -19.21
CA ASP A 67 3.13 -6.20 -17.87
C ASP A 67 1.72 -5.59 -17.89
N ILE A 68 1.50 -4.55 -18.69
CA ILE A 68 0.18 -3.93 -18.90
C ILE A 68 -0.74 -4.86 -19.68
N ASP A 69 -0.26 -5.51 -20.73
CA ASP A 69 -1.07 -6.47 -21.50
C ASP A 69 -1.59 -7.61 -20.62
N ALA A 70 -0.72 -8.15 -19.77
CA ALA A 70 -1.10 -9.22 -18.87
C ALA A 70 -2.01 -8.73 -17.72
N LEU A 71 -1.86 -7.48 -17.26
CA LEU A 71 -2.83 -6.82 -16.39
C LEU A 71 -4.20 -6.68 -17.09
N PHE A 72 -4.24 -6.29 -18.36
CA PHE A 72 -5.47 -6.23 -19.15
C PHE A 72 -6.14 -7.59 -19.24
N ASP A 73 -5.40 -8.66 -19.51
CA ASP A 73 -5.92 -10.02 -19.49
C ASP A 73 -6.52 -10.40 -18.13
N ALA A 74 -5.82 -10.07 -17.04
CA ALA A 74 -6.31 -10.33 -15.68
C ALA A 74 -7.61 -9.55 -15.37
N LEU A 75 -7.68 -8.26 -15.74
CA LEU A 75 -8.85 -7.43 -15.51
C LEU A 75 -10.03 -7.80 -16.42
N LYS A 76 -9.78 -8.22 -17.67
CA LYS A 76 -10.80 -8.81 -18.56
C LYS A 76 -11.38 -10.08 -17.97
N ASN A 77 -10.56 -10.96 -17.40
CA ASN A 77 -11.03 -12.16 -16.73
C ASN A 77 -11.84 -11.83 -15.47
N LEU A 78 -11.51 -10.75 -14.76
CA LEU A 78 -12.17 -10.36 -13.52
C LEU A 78 -13.53 -9.66 -13.75
N TYR A 79 -13.62 -8.76 -14.72
CA TYR A 79 -14.80 -7.91 -14.95
C TYR A 79 -15.58 -8.26 -16.23
N GLY A 80 -15.01 -9.08 -17.11
CA GLY A 80 -15.62 -9.53 -18.36
C GLY A 80 -15.96 -8.38 -19.30
N ASN A 81 -17.15 -8.46 -19.91
CA ASN A 81 -17.62 -7.50 -20.91
C ASN A 81 -17.63 -6.04 -20.41
N LYS A 82 -17.78 -5.80 -19.10
CA LYS A 82 -17.77 -4.43 -18.55
C LYS A 82 -16.42 -3.74 -18.72
N PHE A 83 -15.33 -4.50 -18.66
CA PHE A 83 -13.98 -3.96 -18.88
C PHE A 83 -13.74 -3.76 -20.37
N VAL A 84 -14.02 -4.79 -21.18
CA VAL A 84 -13.83 -4.74 -22.64
C VAL A 84 -14.64 -3.62 -23.28
N SER A 85 -15.87 -3.36 -22.80
CA SER A 85 -16.70 -2.29 -23.35
C SER A 85 -16.19 -0.89 -23.04
N GLN A 86 -15.38 -0.71 -21.98
CA GLN A 86 -14.83 0.60 -21.61
C GLN A 86 -13.44 0.84 -22.21
N TRP A 87 -12.59 -0.20 -22.20
CA TRP A 87 -11.16 -0.05 -22.49
C TRP A 87 -10.68 -0.86 -23.70
N GLY A 88 -11.52 -1.72 -24.28
CA GLY A 88 -11.13 -2.59 -25.37
C GLY A 88 -10.36 -3.84 -24.93
N LEU A 89 -9.62 -4.43 -25.87
CA LEU A 89 -8.89 -5.69 -25.65
C LEU A 89 -7.46 -5.47 -25.12
N PHE A 90 -6.88 -4.32 -25.39
CA PHE A 90 -5.51 -3.93 -25.05
C PHE A 90 -5.45 -2.39 -24.90
N ASP A 91 -4.37 -1.86 -24.33
CA ASP A 91 -4.19 -0.42 -24.11
C ASP A 91 -3.83 0.33 -25.39
N GLU A 92 -4.79 0.45 -26.32
CA GLU A 92 -4.57 1.04 -27.65
C GLU A 92 -4.08 2.50 -27.57
N GLN A 93 -4.54 3.27 -26.58
CA GLN A 93 -4.16 4.67 -26.39
C GLN A 93 -2.97 4.86 -25.44
N GLY A 94 -2.43 3.79 -24.84
CA GLY A 94 -1.32 3.86 -23.90
C GLY A 94 -1.65 4.57 -22.58
N VAL A 95 -2.94 4.70 -22.22
CA VAL A 95 -3.37 5.46 -21.04
C VAL A 95 -3.00 4.72 -19.76
N TRP A 96 -3.17 3.40 -19.75
CA TRP A 96 -2.81 2.58 -18.59
C TRP A 96 -1.30 2.52 -18.42
N LEU A 97 -0.56 2.36 -19.52
CA LEU A 97 0.90 2.41 -19.47
C LEU A 97 1.37 3.77 -18.96
N ALA A 98 0.85 4.88 -19.47
CA ALA A 98 1.26 6.21 -19.05
C ALA A 98 1.02 6.46 -17.56
N GLU A 99 -0.14 6.04 -17.04
CA GLU A 99 -0.47 6.21 -15.62
C GLU A 99 0.33 5.26 -14.72
N LEU A 100 0.59 4.02 -15.15
CA LEU A 100 1.20 2.99 -14.30
C LEU A 100 2.71 2.81 -14.53
N ALA A 101 3.31 3.53 -15.49
CA ALA A 101 4.74 3.44 -15.82
C ALA A 101 5.69 3.80 -14.67
N HIS A 102 5.20 4.42 -13.59
CA HIS A 102 6.03 4.72 -12.42
C HIS A 102 6.02 3.59 -11.36
N LEU A 103 5.18 2.57 -11.56
CA LEU A 103 4.99 1.47 -10.64
C LEU A 103 5.89 0.28 -11.01
N ASN A 104 5.96 -0.70 -10.10
CA ASN A 104 6.60 -1.99 -10.31
C ASN A 104 5.56 -3.13 -10.41
N VAL A 105 5.99 -4.32 -10.84
CA VAL A 105 5.10 -5.47 -11.03
C VAL A 105 4.43 -5.92 -9.72
N LEU A 106 5.12 -5.80 -8.58
CA LEU A 106 4.56 -6.12 -7.27
C LEU A 106 3.36 -5.22 -6.93
N GLN A 107 3.46 -3.93 -7.22
CA GLN A 107 2.39 -2.95 -7.02
C GLN A 107 1.17 -3.28 -7.87
N LEU A 108 1.37 -3.68 -9.14
CA LEU A 108 0.26 -4.14 -10.00
C LEU A 108 -0.43 -5.38 -9.42
N ASN A 109 0.33 -6.33 -8.88
CA ASN A 109 -0.22 -7.52 -8.23
C ASN A 109 -1.09 -7.16 -7.02
N ILE A 110 -0.63 -6.22 -6.19
CA ILE A 110 -1.39 -5.74 -5.02
C ILE A 110 -2.68 -5.06 -5.48
N GLY A 111 -2.59 -4.17 -6.48
CA GLY A 111 -3.76 -3.52 -7.07
C GLY A 111 -4.79 -4.52 -7.58
N TYR A 112 -4.34 -5.54 -8.31
CA TYR A 112 -5.20 -6.61 -8.81
C TYR A 112 -5.86 -7.44 -7.68
N CYS A 113 -5.10 -7.80 -6.63
CA CYS A 113 -5.65 -8.50 -5.47
C CYS A 113 -6.77 -7.69 -4.80
N ARG A 114 -6.57 -6.38 -4.62
CA ARG A 114 -7.59 -5.49 -4.05
C ARG A 114 -8.81 -5.33 -4.96
N CYS A 115 -8.62 -5.32 -6.29
CA CYS A 115 -9.75 -5.38 -7.22
C CYS A 115 -10.60 -6.64 -7.03
N LYS A 116 -9.96 -7.81 -6.82
CA LYS A 116 -10.67 -9.07 -6.53
C LYS A 116 -11.45 -9.00 -5.22
N GLU A 117 -10.86 -8.43 -4.18
CA GLU A 117 -11.52 -8.27 -2.87
C GLU A 117 -12.73 -7.35 -2.98
N ARG A 118 -12.56 -6.18 -3.60
CA ARG A 118 -13.66 -5.23 -3.83
C ARG A 118 -14.79 -5.84 -4.67
N LEU A 119 -14.46 -6.66 -5.67
CA LEU A 119 -15.45 -7.41 -6.44
C LEU A 119 -16.24 -8.37 -5.53
N LYS A 120 -15.55 -9.14 -4.67
CA LYS A 120 -16.21 -10.06 -3.72
C LYS A 120 -17.15 -9.31 -2.79
N ASP A 121 -16.76 -8.14 -2.29
CA ASP A 121 -17.59 -7.34 -1.40
C ASP A 121 -18.83 -6.79 -2.12
N PHE A 122 -18.69 -6.28 -3.35
CA PHE A 122 -19.84 -5.88 -4.14
C PHE A 122 -20.80 -7.03 -4.40
N VAL A 123 -20.29 -8.22 -4.71
CA VAL A 123 -21.12 -9.43 -4.91
C VAL A 123 -21.87 -9.79 -3.62
N ARG A 124 -21.20 -9.75 -2.46
CA ARG A 124 -21.83 -9.98 -1.14
C ARG A 124 -22.93 -8.97 -0.84
N GLU A 125 -22.74 -7.72 -1.24
CA GLU A 125 -23.72 -6.63 -1.07
C GLU A 125 -24.81 -6.62 -2.15
N GLY A 126 -24.76 -7.51 -3.15
CA GLY A 126 -25.69 -7.53 -4.27
C GLY A 126 -25.57 -6.33 -5.22
N LYS A 127 -24.44 -5.64 -5.21
CA LYS A 127 -24.15 -4.47 -6.04
C LYS A 127 -23.40 -4.87 -7.31
N ALA A 128 -23.60 -4.09 -8.38
CA ALA A 128 -22.82 -4.25 -9.59
C ALA A 128 -21.40 -3.70 -9.40
N ALA A 129 -20.40 -4.59 -9.44
CA ALA A 129 -19.00 -4.16 -9.53
C ALA A 129 -18.68 -3.63 -10.92
N TRP A 130 -17.94 -2.52 -10.95
CA TRP A 130 -17.40 -1.92 -12.16
C TRP A 130 -15.87 -1.93 -12.12
N PRO A 131 -15.21 -2.04 -13.28
CA PRO A 131 -13.76 -1.94 -13.36
C PRO A 131 -13.28 -0.56 -12.90
N PRO A 132 -12.10 -0.46 -12.28
CA PRO A 132 -11.53 0.80 -11.84
C PRO A 132 -11.10 1.67 -13.02
N GLN A 133 -11.06 2.98 -12.80
CA GLN A 133 -10.35 3.89 -13.70
C GLN A 133 -8.82 3.73 -13.53
N PRO A 134 -7.98 4.06 -14.53
CA PRO A 134 -6.53 3.92 -14.43
C PRO A 134 -5.93 4.58 -13.17
N ALA A 135 -6.35 5.82 -12.88
CA ALA A 135 -5.93 6.53 -11.68
C ALA A 135 -6.45 5.89 -10.37
N GLU A 136 -7.67 5.34 -10.39
CA GLU A 136 -8.21 4.60 -9.24
C GLU A 136 -7.43 3.30 -9.01
N PHE A 137 -7.03 2.62 -10.08
CA PHE A 137 -6.19 1.43 -10.01
C PHE A 137 -4.80 1.76 -9.46
N ALA A 138 -4.19 2.88 -9.87
CA ALA A 138 -2.91 3.33 -9.32
C ALA A 138 -2.96 3.51 -7.78
N VAL A 139 -4.05 4.06 -7.24
CA VAL A 139 -4.26 4.16 -5.78
C VAL A 139 -4.37 2.77 -5.14
N LEU A 140 -5.05 1.82 -5.81
CA LEU A 140 -5.09 0.43 -5.32
C LEU A 140 -3.72 -0.25 -5.35
N CYS A 141 -2.77 0.23 -6.14
CA CYS A 141 -1.41 -0.32 -6.21
C CYS A 141 -0.49 0.18 -5.07
N GLU A 142 -0.94 1.11 -4.22
CA GLU A 142 -0.15 1.61 -3.10
C GLU A 142 0.16 0.49 -2.09
N ILE A 143 1.45 0.21 -1.89
CA ILE A 143 1.90 -0.82 -0.95
C ILE A 143 1.65 -0.33 0.47
N ARG A 144 0.92 -1.13 1.23
CA ARG A 144 0.77 -0.97 2.67
C ARG A 144 1.67 -1.99 3.39
N PRO A 145 2.04 -1.73 4.66
CA PRO A 145 2.85 -2.67 5.44
C PRO A 145 2.24 -4.07 5.47
N GLU A 146 0.91 -4.16 5.56
CA GLU A 146 0.17 -5.40 5.70
C GLU A 146 0.26 -6.27 4.44
N ASP A 147 0.38 -5.67 3.24
CA ASP A 147 0.52 -6.41 1.99
C ASP A 147 1.87 -7.15 1.90
N LEU A 148 2.87 -6.72 2.68
CA LEU A 148 4.18 -7.33 2.77
C LEU A 148 4.30 -8.27 3.99
N GLY A 149 3.19 -8.57 4.67
CA GLY A 149 3.17 -9.40 5.87
C GLY A 149 3.77 -8.71 7.09
N MET A 150 3.93 -7.38 7.06
CA MET A 150 4.37 -6.61 8.22
C MET A 150 3.18 -6.30 9.12
N PRO A 151 3.35 -6.35 10.45
CA PRO A 151 2.29 -5.98 11.38
C PRO A 151 1.95 -4.48 11.29
N THR A 152 0.77 -4.12 11.78
CA THR A 152 0.41 -2.70 11.96
C THR A 152 1.35 -2.04 12.97
N MET A 153 1.39 -0.69 12.98
CA MET A 153 2.22 0.05 13.95
C MET A 153 1.88 -0.32 15.39
N GLU A 154 0.58 -0.43 15.68
CA GLU A 154 0.03 -0.77 16.98
C GLU A 154 0.49 -2.16 17.43
N GLU A 155 0.30 -3.18 16.60
CA GLU A 155 0.73 -4.56 16.88
C GLU A 155 2.26 -4.64 17.04
N ALA A 156 3.01 -3.94 16.18
CA ALA A 156 4.46 -3.88 16.27
C ALA A 156 4.92 -3.23 17.59
N TRP A 157 4.23 -2.17 18.04
CA TRP A 157 4.56 -1.49 19.29
C TRP A 157 4.22 -2.34 20.53
N GLU A 158 3.08 -3.03 20.52
CA GLU A 158 2.71 -3.97 21.58
C GLU A 158 3.75 -5.09 21.70
N GLU A 159 4.15 -5.67 20.57
CA GLU A 159 5.20 -6.69 20.52
C GLU A 159 6.53 -6.17 21.09
N VAL A 160 6.91 -4.93 20.77
CA VAL A 160 8.12 -4.31 21.32
C VAL A 160 8.04 -4.15 22.82
N CYS A 161 6.90 -3.71 23.36
CA CYS A 161 6.69 -3.56 24.79
C CYS A 161 6.78 -4.92 25.51
N GLU A 162 6.16 -5.96 24.94
CA GLU A 162 6.17 -7.32 25.50
C GLU A 162 7.59 -7.93 25.51
N LYS A 163 8.35 -7.69 24.44
CA LYS A 163 9.66 -8.32 24.22
C LYS A 163 10.85 -7.47 24.68
N ALA A 164 10.59 -6.26 25.20
CA ALA A 164 11.63 -5.30 25.58
C ALA A 164 12.66 -5.87 26.58
N HIS A 165 12.22 -6.72 27.51
CA HIS A 165 13.10 -7.29 28.54
C HIS A 165 14.09 -8.34 28.01
N SER A 166 13.86 -8.91 26.82
CA SER A 166 14.73 -9.96 26.24
C SER A 166 14.69 -9.93 24.70
N PRO A 167 15.29 -8.92 24.07
CA PRO A 167 15.19 -8.72 22.62
C PRO A 167 15.98 -9.73 21.78
N GLY A 168 16.98 -10.41 22.37
CA GLY A 168 17.89 -11.33 21.67
C GLY A 168 17.39 -12.77 21.52
N ASP A 169 16.54 -13.24 22.44
CA ASP A 169 16.15 -14.67 22.54
C ASP A 169 14.73 -14.95 22.06
N ARG A 170 13.99 -13.94 21.58
CA ARG A 170 12.59 -14.07 21.18
C ARG A 170 12.41 -14.06 19.66
N LEU A 171 11.47 -14.87 19.19
CA LEU A 171 10.99 -14.83 17.81
C LEU A 171 10.19 -13.55 17.60
N TRP A 172 10.60 -12.73 16.63
CA TRP A 172 9.89 -11.52 16.23
C TRP A 172 8.94 -11.83 15.09
N SER A 173 7.79 -11.16 15.04
CA SER A 173 6.79 -11.33 13.97
C SER A 173 7.38 -11.01 12.60
N HIS A 174 8.21 -9.96 12.54
CA HIS A 174 8.86 -9.53 11.31
C HIS A 174 10.25 -8.94 11.60
N VAL A 175 11.17 -9.07 10.63
CA VAL A 175 12.54 -8.54 10.76
C VAL A 175 12.56 -7.03 10.97
N VAL A 176 11.66 -6.30 10.30
CA VAL A 176 11.50 -4.84 10.46
C VAL A 176 11.20 -4.46 11.90
N VAL A 177 10.31 -5.22 12.57
CA VAL A 177 9.95 -4.97 13.97
C VAL A 177 11.16 -5.19 14.86
N ARG A 178 11.88 -6.31 14.70
CA ARG A 178 13.12 -6.59 15.44
C ARG A 178 14.15 -5.46 15.31
N LEU A 179 14.32 -4.98 14.09
CA LEU A 179 15.30 -3.94 13.76
C LEU A 179 14.92 -2.57 14.33
N ALA A 180 13.66 -2.18 14.22
CA ALA A 180 13.13 -0.97 14.84
C ALA A 180 13.19 -1.07 16.38
N ALA A 181 12.80 -2.22 16.94
CA ALA A 181 12.83 -2.50 18.36
C ALA A 181 14.23 -2.27 18.94
N ARG A 182 15.27 -2.80 18.31
CA ARG A 182 16.67 -2.66 18.77
C ARG A 182 17.11 -1.22 18.99
N LYS A 183 16.51 -0.23 18.29
CA LYS A 183 16.80 1.20 18.46
C LYS A 183 16.13 1.81 19.70
N VAL A 184 15.01 1.24 20.14
CA VAL A 184 14.17 1.79 21.21
C VAL A 184 14.11 0.92 22.47
N THR A 185 14.49 -0.37 22.42
CA THR A 185 14.34 -1.32 23.54
C THR A 185 14.97 -0.80 24.83
N TRP A 186 16.17 -0.22 24.76
CA TRP A 186 16.81 0.39 25.94
C TRP A 186 15.95 1.49 26.56
N ALA A 187 15.40 2.38 25.73
CA ALA A 187 14.52 3.44 26.20
C ALA A 187 13.23 2.85 26.79
N VAL A 188 12.59 1.89 26.13
CA VAL A 188 11.37 1.23 26.62
C VAL A 188 11.56 0.67 28.04
N MET A 189 12.71 0.07 28.34
CA MET A 189 13.00 -0.51 29.66
C MET A 189 13.26 0.51 30.78
N HIS A 190 13.75 1.71 30.44
CA HIS A 190 14.24 2.70 31.42
C HIS A 190 13.40 3.98 31.47
N THR A 191 12.28 4.02 30.75
CA THR A 191 11.45 5.21 30.61
C THR A 191 10.22 5.14 31.51
N SER A 192 9.83 6.28 32.07
CA SER A 192 8.61 6.41 32.87
C SER A 192 7.34 6.37 32.00
N PHE A 193 6.17 6.13 32.61
CA PHE A 193 4.90 6.10 31.86
C PHE A 193 4.59 7.42 31.14
N GLU A 194 5.02 8.57 31.67
CA GLU A 194 4.80 9.88 31.04
C GLU A 194 5.65 10.09 29.78
N GLU A 195 6.80 9.43 29.69
CA GLU A 195 7.76 9.58 28.60
C GLU A 195 7.62 8.48 27.54
N ILE A 196 6.83 7.43 27.81
CA ILE A 196 6.61 6.30 26.90
C ILE A 196 6.05 6.74 25.54
N GLY A 197 5.25 7.81 25.51
CA GLY A 197 4.74 8.40 24.28
C GLY A 197 5.85 8.87 23.35
N ARG A 198 6.90 9.50 23.89
CA ARG A 198 8.06 9.94 23.08
C ARG A 198 8.87 8.77 22.54
N VAL A 199 8.95 7.68 23.30
CA VAL A 199 9.61 6.45 22.86
C VAL A 199 8.79 5.78 21.75
N ARG A 200 7.46 5.79 21.87
CA ARG A 200 6.54 5.33 20.82
C ARG A 200 6.68 6.15 19.54
N ASP A 201 6.77 7.48 19.63
CA ASP A 201 6.97 8.34 18.46
C ASP A 201 8.29 8.05 17.76
N ARG A 202 9.36 7.87 18.54
CA ARG A 202 10.68 7.49 18.01
C ARG A 202 10.63 6.12 17.34
N PHE A 203 9.96 5.14 17.95
CA PHE A 203 9.75 3.83 17.36
C PHE A 203 8.99 3.93 16.03
N SER A 204 7.89 4.70 16.01
CA SER A 204 7.07 4.90 14.81
C SER A 204 7.90 5.43 13.64
N GLN A 205 8.76 6.41 13.89
CA GLN A 205 9.66 6.97 12.87
C GLN A 205 10.63 5.92 12.32
N GLU A 206 11.28 5.15 13.19
CA GLU A 206 12.22 4.10 12.78
C GLU A 206 11.52 2.95 12.05
N TYR A 207 10.33 2.55 12.52
CA TYR A 207 9.51 1.52 11.90
C TYR A 207 9.09 1.92 10.49
N LEU A 208 8.48 3.10 10.33
CA LEU A 208 8.07 3.62 9.03
C LEU A 208 9.25 3.82 8.08
N ALA A 209 10.40 4.28 8.59
CA ALA A 209 11.61 4.41 7.78
C ALA A 209 12.07 3.05 7.24
N LEU A 210 12.04 1.99 8.05
CA LEU A 210 12.41 0.64 7.62
C LEU A 210 11.38 0.03 6.67
N VAL A 211 10.08 0.20 6.95
CA VAL A 211 8.99 -0.21 6.05
C VAL A 211 9.19 0.41 4.66
N ASN A 212 9.43 1.73 4.58
CA ASN A 212 9.66 2.42 3.31
C ASN A 212 10.88 1.88 2.57
N ARG A 213 11.93 1.43 3.27
CA ARG A 213 13.09 0.78 2.64
C ARG A 213 12.74 -0.58 2.04
N VAL A 214 11.96 -1.39 2.76
CA VAL A 214 11.48 -2.68 2.25
C VAL A 214 10.58 -2.48 1.04
N ILE A 215 9.66 -1.51 1.11
CA ILE A 215 8.78 -1.12 0.00
C ILE A 215 9.61 -0.69 -1.22
N SER A 216 10.74 -0.01 -0.99
CA SER A 216 11.68 0.40 -2.05
C SER A 216 12.60 -0.73 -2.53
N GLY A 217 12.42 -1.97 -2.04
CA GLY A 217 13.23 -3.13 -2.43
C GLY A 217 14.64 -3.17 -1.82
N GLN A 218 14.94 -2.37 -0.81
CA GLN A 218 16.22 -2.44 -0.11
C GLN A 218 16.26 -3.68 0.80
N GLN A 219 17.39 -4.39 0.79
CA GLN A 219 17.61 -5.46 1.75
C GLN A 219 17.78 -4.87 3.15
N LEU A 220 17.22 -5.57 4.15
CA LEU A 220 17.40 -5.23 5.54
C LEU A 220 18.40 -6.21 6.15
N SER A 221 19.68 -5.90 6.07
CA SER A 221 20.70 -6.68 6.78
C SER A 221 20.92 -6.12 8.19
N ASP A 222 21.20 -7.01 9.15
CA ASP A 222 21.55 -6.63 10.53
C ASP A 222 22.79 -5.72 10.61
N GLN A 223 23.63 -5.73 9.57
CA GLN A 223 24.83 -4.90 9.46
C GLN A 223 24.53 -3.43 9.12
N GLU A 224 23.42 -3.11 8.44
CA GLU A 224 23.11 -1.75 7.97
C GLU A 224 22.58 -0.82 9.09
N LEU A 225 22.33 -1.35 10.29
CA LEU A 225 21.87 -0.59 11.47
C LEU A 225 22.98 -0.26 12.46
N LEU A 226 24.18 -0.78 12.25
CA LEU A 226 25.40 -0.15 12.76
C LEU A 226 25.63 1.06 11.85
N GLY A 227 25.64 2.25 12.41
CA GLY A 227 25.58 3.51 11.66
C GLY A 227 26.51 3.57 10.43
N LYS A 228 26.04 4.29 9.41
CA LYS A 228 26.76 4.69 8.18
C LYS A 228 28.03 5.53 8.42
N ASP A 229 28.78 5.27 9.49
CA ASP A 229 30.10 5.85 9.73
C ASP A 229 31.23 4.96 9.17
N ASN A 230 30.96 3.67 8.91
CA ASN A 230 31.98 2.74 8.42
C ASN A 230 32.08 2.66 6.88
N GLU A 231 31.10 3.20 6.14
CA GLU A 231 31.11 3.23 4.66
C GLU A 231 31.63 4.55 4.08
N LEU A 232 31.91 5.55 4.92
CA LEU A 232 32.56 6.76 4.46
C LEU A 232 34.01 6.41 4.08
N THR A 233 34.31 6.54 2.79
CA THR A 233 35.69 6.47 2.30
C THR A 233 36.58 7.37 3.17
N PRO A 234 37.88 7.06 3.36
CA PRO A 234 38.78 7.87 4.17
C PRO A 234 38.71 9.38 3.83
N VAL A 235 38.47 9.67 2.54
CA VAL A 235 38.26 11.02 2.00
C VAL A 235 36.98 11.66 2.53
N GLN A 236 35.83 10.97 2.46
CA GLN A 236 34.56 11.51 2.96
C GLN A 236 34.55 11.70 4.48
N ARG A 237 35.25 10.85 5.25
CA ARG A 237 35.45 11.07 6.70
C ARG A 237 36.32 12.30 6.98
N ALA A 238 37.35 12.53 6.17
CA ALA A 238 38.19 13.70 6.30
C ALA A 238 37.42 15.00 5.98
N VAL A 239 36.57 14.98 4.95
CA VAL A 239 35.70 16.11 4.58
C VAL A 239 34.74 16.45 5.71
N LYS A 240 33.99 15.45 6.23
CA LYS A 240 33.02 15.67 7.31
C LYS A 240 33.67 16.19 8.60
N ARG A 241 34.83 15.64 9.00
CA ARG A 241 35.60 16.18 10.14
C ARG A 241 36.12 17.59 9.87
N GLY A 242 36.47 17.90 8.63
CA GLY A 242 36.86 19.24 8.20
C GLY A 242 35.72 20.23 8.34
N GLU A 243 34.52 19.86 7.88
CA GLU A 243 33.29 20.65 8.00
C GLU A 243 32.90 20.88 9.46
N GLU A 244 32.93 19.84 10.29
CA GLU A 244 32.63 19.92 11.73
C GLU A 244 33.62 20.83 12.46
N ARG A 245 34.92 20.73 12.14
CA ARG A 245 35.95 21.63 12.70
C ARG A 245 35.78 23.07 12.23
N ALA A 246 35.44 23.27 10.96
CA ALA A 246 35.17 24.60 10.42
C ALA A 246 33.94 25.23 11.07
N LEU A 247 32.89 24.45 11.33
CA LEU A 247 31.69 24.89 12.04
C LEU A 247 31.98 25.24 13.51
N MET A 248 32.78 24.42 14.19
CA MET A 248 33.20 24.70 15.57
C MET A 248 34.04 25.97 15.67
N LEU A 249 34.96 26.19 14.73
CA LEU A 249 35.74 27.43 14.66
C LEU A 249 34.86 28.64 14.33
N ALA A 250 33.96 28.53 13.36
CA ALA A 250 33.03 29.60 13.03
C ALA A 250 32.12 29.98 14.22
N LYS A 251 31.71 28.97 15.00
CA LYS A 251 30.92 29.14 16.22
C LYS A 251 31.75 29.77 17.35
N SER A 252 33.01 29.35 17.55
CA SER A 252 33.90 29.96 18.56
C SER A 252 34.29 31.39 18.20
N LEU A 253 34.30 31.75 16.91
CA LEU A 253 34.54 33.10 16.43
C LEU A 253 33.27 33.97 16.37
N GLY A 254 32.11 33.45 16.82
CA GLY A 254 30.86 34.22 16.91
C GLY A 254 30.32 34.74 15.58
N CYS A 255 30.76 34.21 14.45
CA CYS A 255 30.43 34.75 13.12
C CYS A 255 29.16 34.09 12.57
N THR A 256 27.98 34.64 12.89
CA THR A 256 26.70 34.06 12.44
C THR A 256 26.25 34.48 11.03
N LYS A 257 26.97 35.37 10.34
CA LYS A 257 26.77 35.65 8.90
C LYS A 257 28.08 36.04 8.23
N VAL A 258 28.68 35.12 7.47
CA VAL A 258 29.84 35.43 6.64
C VAL A 258 29.36 35.81 5.24
N LYS A 259 29.25 37.11 4.96
CA LYS A 259 29.33 37.63 3.58
C LYS A 259 30.80 37.50 3.14
N GLY A 260 31.01 37.26 1.83
CA GLY A 260 32.23 36.73 1.20
C GLY A 260 33.59 37.39 1.48
N ALA A 261 33.69 38.40 2.34
CA ALA A 261 34.95 39.00 2.76
C ALA A 261 35.73 38.16 3.80
N ALA A 262 35.10 37.31 4.62
CA ALA A 262 35.85 36.56 5.63
C ALA A 262 36.58 35.31 5.08
N LEU A 263 36.20 34.83 3.89
CA LEU A 263 36.87 33.70 3.23
C LEU A 263 38.26 34.08 2.69
N SER A 264 38.54 35.36 2.39
CA SER A 264 39.87 35.80 1.96
C SER A 264 40.88 35.86 3.11
N GLU A 265 40.44 36.26 4.30
CA GLU A 265 41.30 36.32 5.49
C GLU A 265 41.63 34.92 6.02
N ILE A 266 40.66 34.02 6.02
CA ILE A 266 40.88 32.61 6.42
C ILE A 266 41.82 31.91 5.43
N ARG A 267 41.75 32.23 4.13
CA ARG A 267 42.66 31.69 3.11
C ARG A 267 44.10 32.19 3.26
N LYS A 268 44.33 33.41 3.75
CA LYS A 268 45.67 33.94 4.06
C LYS A 268 46.33 33.24 5.25
N ILE A 269 45.56 32.91 6.28
CA ILE A 269 46.07 32.28 7.50
C ILE A 269 46.45 30.81 7.26
N LEU A 270 45.78 30.13 6.31
CA LEU A 270 46.06 28.73 5.96
C LEU A 270 47.16 28.55 4.90
N SER A 271 47.84 29.63 4.48
CA SER A 271 48.90 29.61 3.44
C SER A 271 50.32 29.85 3.96
N HIS A 272 50.54 29.74 5.28
CA HIS A 272 51.88 29.72 5.90
C HIS A 272 52.10 28.42 6.67
#